data_AF-A0A0N4X796-F1
#
_entry.id   AF-A0A0N4X796-F1
#
_cell.length_a   1.000
_cell.length_b   1.000
_cell.length_c   1.000
_cell.angle_alpha   90.00
_cell.angle_beta   90.00
_cell.angle_gamma   90.00
#
_symmetry.space_group_name_H-M   'P 1'
#
loop_
_entity.id
_entity.type
_entity.pdbx_description
1 polymer ?
#
loop_
_entity_poly.entity_id
_entity_poly.type
_entity_poly.pdbx_seq_one_letter_code
_entity_poly.pdbx_strand_id
1 'polypeptide(L)'
;MACFSALLCTYAHAFFTVQECASYPALVTDADYVRFAEGCAGKEVLGFKVQQEFHAIRLTEPLFNGLFANARRINFHIYVQNTEFRHIELPSVEYIPGLTIRNNALLEQFRILKRYQFDRTVFGPTVVTVDGNKMLDDESMGCLRYLCSYCDIFKWSTCASLEVEQTTNVVEFAQMCSGKRVWKPQGSAVIEIDISSLEQEIIDELFRSVTYI
;
A
#
# COMPACT_ATOMS: atom_id res chain seq x y z
N MET A 1 38.03 -38.16 -0.99
CA MET A 1 36.77 -38.75 -1.46
C MET A 1 35.68 -37.74 -1.14
N ALA A 2 35.10 -37.13 -2.17
CA ALA A 2 34.23 -35.97 -2.08
C ALA A 2 32.77 -36.38 -1.80
N CYS A 3 32.01 -35.52 -1.12
CA CYS A 3 30.72 -35.04 -1.63
C CYS A 3 30.23 -33.86 -0.78
N PHE A 4 30.49 -32.64 -1.27
CA PHE A 4 29.76 -31.45 -0.86
C PHE A 4 28.43 -31.46 -1.61
N SER A 5 27.31 -31.63 -0.90
CA SER A 5 25.98 -31.42 -1.44
C SER A 5 25.75 -29.92 -1.58
N ALA A 6 25.98 -29.38 -2.78
CA ALA A 6 25.56 -28.05 -3.14
C ALA A 6 24.03 -28.03 -3.29
N LEU A 7 23.34 -27.33 -2.38
CA LEU A 7 21.99 -26.84 -2.65
C LEU A 7 22.07 -25.86 -3.81
N LEU A 8 21.58 -26.28 -4.98
CA LEU A 8 21.35 -25.39 -6.10
C LEU A 8 20.19 -24.46 -5.75
N CYS A 9 20.51 -23.23 -5.34
CA CYS A 9 19.59 -22.12 -5.36
C CYS A 9 19.37 -21.75 -6.83
N THR A 10 18.38 -22.37 -7.47
CA THR A 10 17.93 -21.98 -8.81
C THR A 10 17.28 -20.62 -8.72
N TYR A 11 18.05 -19.56 -8.90
CA TYR A 11 17.51 -18.28 -9.35
C TYR A 11 16.89 -18.55 -10.72
N ALA A 12 15.56 -18.67 -10.77
CA ALA A 12 14.82 -18.64 -12.02
C ALA A 12 15.27 -17.39 -12.78
N HIS A 13 16.06 -17.58 -13.85
CA HIS A 13 16.42 -16.48 -14.72
C HIS A 13 15.14 -16.01 -15.39
N ALA A 14 14.76 -14.76 -15.12
CA ALA A 14 13.67 -14.08 -15.81
C ALA A 14 13.85 -14.22 -17.31
N PHE A 15 12.87 -14.85 -17.96
CA PHE A 15 12.96 -15.31 -19.34
C PHE A 15 12.42 -14.32 -20.36
N PHE A 16 11.72 -13.26 -19.94
CA PHE A 16 11.35 -12.16 -20.82
C PHE A 16 12.50 -11.17 -20.99
N THR A 17 12.54 -10.50 -22.14
CA THR A 17 13.44 -9.38 -22.41
C THR A 17 13.03 -8.13 -21.64
N VAL A 18 13.94 -7.16 -21.51
CA VAL A 18 13.62 -5.86 -20.90
C VAL A 18 12.47 -5.16 -21.63
N GLN A 19 12.46 -5.22 -22.97
CA GLN A 19 11.44 -4.58 -23.79
C GLN A 19 10.05 -5.22 -23.59
N GLU A 20 9.99 -6.55 -23.45
CA GLU A 20 8.74 -7.26 -23.16
C GLU A 20 8.20 -6.88 -21.78
N CYS A 21 9.06 -6.80 -20.76
CA CYS A 21 8.65 -6.41 -19.40
C CYS A 21 8.27 -4.93 -19.28
N ALA A 22 8.85 -4.05 -20.09
CA ALA A 22 8.51 -2.63 -20.12
C ALA A 22 7.17 -2.34 -20.82
N SER A 23 6.66 -3.29 -21.61
CA SER A 23 5.45 -3.14 -22.42
C SER A 23 4.68 -4.46 -22.46
N TYR A 24 4.40 -5.01 -21.29
CA TYR A 24 3.75 -6.31 -21.13
C TYR A 24 2.26 -6.21 -21.50
N PRO A 25 1.64 -7.29 -22.02
CA PRO A 25 0.18 -7.34 -22.22
C PRO A 25 -0.60 -7.16 -20.91
N ALA A 26 -1.92 -6.93 -21.02
CA ALA A 26 -2.78 -6.86 -19.86
C ALA A 26 -2.82 -8.20 -19.09
N LEU A 27 -2.92 -8.12 -17.77
CA LEU A 27 -3.03 -9.27 -16.86
C LEU A 27 -4.52 -9.50 -16.54
N VAL A 28 -5.04 -10.68 -16.90
CA VAL A 28 -6.48 -10.99 -16.73
C VAL A 28 -6.68 -12.03 -15.63
N THR A 29 -5.82 -13.03 -15.57
CA THR A 29 -5.92 -14.21 -14.69
C THR A 29 -4.77 -14.26 -13.68
N ASP A 30 -4.91 -15.07 -12.61
CA ASP A 30 -3.83 -15.29 -11.64
C ASP A 30 -2.56 -15.81 -12.32
N ALA A 31 -2.74 -16.69 -13.32
CA ALA A 31 -1.65 -17.24 -14.10
C ALA A 31 -0.88 -16.15 -14.87
N ASP A 32 -1.56 -15.09 -15.35
CA ASP A 32 -0.89 -13.98 -16.02
C ASP A 32 0.00 -13.19 -15.06
N TYR A 33 -0.50 -12.94 -13.84
CA TYR A 33 0.27 -12.27 -12.78
C TYR A 33 1.52 -13.08 -12.40
N VAL A 34 1.36 -14.38 -12.17
CA VAL A 34 2.49 -15.27 -11.83
C VAL A 34 3.50 -15.29 -12.98
N ARG A 35 3.04 -15.48 -14.22
CA ARG A 35 3.91 -15.50 -15.40
C ARG A 35 4.67 -14.19 -15.59
N PHE A 36 4.02 -13.05 -15.37
CA PHE A 36 4.67 -11.75 -15.40
C PHE A 36 5.72 -11.62 -14.28
N ALA A 37 5.37 -11.98 -13.05
CA ALA A 37 6.27 -11.90 -11.90
C ALA A 37 7.53 -12.75 -12.09
N GLU A 38 7.38 -14.01 -12.49
CA GLU A 38 8.50 -14.93 -12.72
C GLU A 38 9.32 -14.53 -13.96
N GLY A 39 8.65 -14.16 -15.05
CA GLY A 39 9.31 -13.86 -16.32
C GLY A 39 10.01 -12.50 -16.33
N CYS A 40 9.61 -11.56 -15.48
CA CYS A 40 10.16 -10.20 -15.38
C CYS A 40 10.91 -9.92 -14.08
N ALA A 41 11.12 -10.93 -13.23
CA ALA A 41 11.92 -10.79 -12.03
C ALA A 41 13.32 -10.21 -12.32
N GLY A 42 13.74 -9.25 -11.51
CA GLY A 42 15.07 -8.63 -11.64
C GLY A 42 15.24 -7.68 -12.82
N LYS A 43 14.19 -7.35 -13.59
CA LYS A 43 14.24 -6.29 -14.63
C LYS A 43 14.09 -4.90 -14.02
N GLU A 44 14.77 -3.92 -14.61
CA GLU A 44 14.74 -2.53 -14.12
C GLU A 44 13.49 -1.75 -14.55
N VAL A 45 12.87 -2.12 -15.67
CA VAL A 45 11.71 -1.42 -16.22
C VAL A 45 10.55 -2.40 -16.33
N LEU A 46 9.45 -2.05 -15.65
CA LEU A 46 8.22 -2.81 -15.64
C LEU A 46 7.09 -1.93 -16.17
N GLY A 47 6.28 -2.48 -17.06
CA GLY A 47 5.15 -1.74 -17.57
C GLY A 47 4.18 -2.55 -18.41
N PHE A 48 2.99 -2.00 -18.60
CA PHE A 48 1.97 -2.54 -19.49
C PHE A 48 1.74 -1.67 -20.71
N LYS A 49 1.22 -2.27 -21.78
CA LYS A 49 0.81 -1.56 -23.01
C LYS A 49 -0.40 -0.66 -22.82
N VAL A 50 -1.40 -1.16 -22.08
CA VAL A 50 -2.74 -0.54 -21.99
C VAL A 50 -3.27 -0.47 -20.56
N GLN A 51 -2.86 -1.41 -19.70
CA GLN A 51 -3.28 -1.49 -18.32
C GLN A 51 -2.51 -0.47 -17.47
N GLN A 52 -3.19 0.13 -16.50
CA GLN A 52 -2.58 1.14 -15.61
C GLN A 52 -2.51 0.68 -14.16
N GLU A 53 -3.01 -0.51 -13.85
CA GLU A 53 -3.13 -1.00 -12.47
C GLU A 53 -2.47 -2.35 -12.31
N PHE A 54 -1.90 -2.62 -11.14
CA PHE A 54 -1.34 -3.91 -10.76
C PHE A 54 -1.82 -4.28 -9.37
N HIS A 55 -2.55 -5.39 -9.26
CA HIS A 55 -3.18 -5.83 -8.01
C HIS A 55 -2.35 -6.93 -7.35
N ALA A 56 -1.64 -6.59 -6.27
CA ALA A 56 -0.71 -7.48 -5.58
C ALA A 56 -1.37 -8.70 -4.91
N ILE A 57 -2.67 -8.62 -4.62
CA ILE A 57 -3.46 -9.72 -4.05
C ILE A 57 -3.45 -10.98 -4.93
N ARG A 58 -3.11 -10.84 -6.21
CA ARG A 58 -3.00 -11.94 -7.18
C ARG A 58 -1.66 -12.69 -7.09
N LEU A 59 -0.78 -12.31 -6.18
CA LEU A 59 0.54 -12.91 -5.97
C LEU A 59 0.78 -13.28 -4.51
N THR A 60 1.77 -14.16 -4.30
CA THR A 60 2.38 -14.36 -2.99
C THR A 60 3.43 -13.27 -2.72
N GLU A 61 3.73 -13.02 -1.44
CA GLU A 61 4.75 -12.04 -1.04
C GLU A 61 6.12 -12.29 -1.71
N PRO A 62 6.66 -13.53 -1.76
CA PRO A 62 7.93 -13.79 -2.41
C PRO A 62 7.93 -13.47 -3.91
N LEU A 63 6.84 -13.75 -4.62
CA LEU A 63 6.72 -13.40 -6.05
C LEU A 63 6.63 -11.90 -6.25
N PHE A 64 5.87 -11.20 -5.40
CA PHE A 64 5.78 -9.74 -5.44
C PHE A 64 7.16 -9.11 -5.20
N ASN A 65 7.83 -9.45 -4.09
CA ASN A 65 9.14 -8.87 -3.76
C ASN A 65 10.20 -9.27 -4.80
N GLY A 66 10.16 -10.49 -5.35
CA GLY A 66 11.05 -10.92 -6.42
C GLY A 66 10.87 -10.14 -7.73
N LEU A 67 9.63 -9.81 -8.11
CA LEU A 67 9.34 -8.97 -9.27
C LEU A 67 9.95 -7.57 -9.12
N PHE A 68 9.81 -6.96 -7.94
CA PHE A 68 10.22 -5.57 -7.72
C PHE A 68 11.63 -5.37 -7.17
N ALA A 69 12.37 -6.44 -6.87
CA ALA A 69 13.71 -6.39 -6.27
C ALA A 69 14.69 -5.44 -7.01
N ASN A 70 14.65 -5.42 -8.34
CA ASN A 70 15.49 -4.53 -9.16
C ASN A 70 14.69 -3.50 -9.95
N ALA A 71 13.37 -3.39 -9.74
CA ALA A 71 12.55 -2.48 -10.50
C ALA A 71 12.89 -1.03 -10.14
N ARG A 72 13.25 -0.23 -11.14
CA ARG A 72 13.59 1.19 -11.01
C ARG A 72 12.49 2.08 -11.56
N ARG A 73 11.91 1.70 -12.71
CA ARG A 73 10.84 2.46 -13.37
C ARG A 73 9.63 1.58 -13.63
N ILE A 74 8.49 1.99 -13.10
CA ILE A 74 7.21 1.29 -13.21
C ILE A 74 6.22 2.23 -13.89
N ASN A 75 5.44 1.74 -14.86
CA ASN A 75 4.45 2.57 -15.59
C ASN A 75 2.99 2.36 -15.15
N PHE A 76 2.75 1.59 -14.09
CA PHE A 76 1.42 1.27 -13.56
C PHE A 76 1.33 1.55 -12.05
N HIS A 77 0.12 1.81 -11.57
CA HIS A 77 -0.21 1.96 -10.16
C HIS A 77 -0.19 0.60 -9.47
N ILE A 78 0.47 0.49 -8.31
CA ILE A 78 0.49 -0.75 -7.51
C ILE A 78 -0.55 -0.68 -6.40
N TYR A 79 -1.44 -1.66 -6.36
CA TYR A 79 -2.41 -1.86 -5.30
C TYR A 79 -2.02 -3.05 -4.44
N VAL A 80 -1.54 -2.80 -3.23
CA VAL A 80 -1.34 -3.78 -2.17
C VAL A 80 -2.50 -3.67 -1.20
N GLN A 81 -3.59 -4.37 -1.52
CA GLN A 81 -4.84 -4.29 -0.77
C GLN A 81 -5.32 -5.67 -0.36
N ASN A 82 -5.75 -5.79 0.89
CA ASN A 82 -6.31 -7.03 1.45
C ASN A 82 -5.39 -8.26 1.22
N THR A 83 -4.08 -8.06 1.31
CA THR A 83 -3.10 -9.14 1.17
C THR A 83 -2.71 -9.71 2.53
N GLU A 84 -2.16 -10.92 2.53
CA GLU A 84 -1.55 -11.54 3.71
C GLU A 84 -0.05 -11.21 3.83
N PHE A 85 0.43 -10.20 3.11
CA PHE A 85 1.84 -9.81 3.13
C PHE A 85 2.20 -9.25 4.51
N ARG A 86 3.39 -9.60 4.96
CA ARG A 86 4.07 -9.11 6.16
C ARG A 86 5.16 -8.09 5.81
N HIS A 87 5.83 -8.26 4.67
CA HIS A 87 6.96 -7.43 4.24
C HIS A 87 6.85 -7.06 2.77
N ILE A 88 6.93 -5.76 2.49
CA ILE A 88 6.97 -5.22 1.13
C ILE A 88 8.31 -4.52 0.92
N GLU A 89 9.01 -4.90 -0.14
CA GLU A 89 10.29 -4.28 -0.50
C GLU A 89 10.27 -3.75 -1.94
N LEU A 90 10.53 -2.45 -2.09
CA LEU A 90 10.72 -1.75 -3.35
C LEU A 90 12.11 -1.08 -3.37
N PRO A 91 13.20 -1.84 -3.24
CA PRO A 91 14.49 -1.32 -2.82
C PRO A 91 15.24 -0.54 -3.91
N SER A 92 14.76 -0.55 -5.15
CA SER A 92 15.42 0.14 -6.28
C SER A 92 14.50 1.15 -6.97
N VAL A 93 13.26 1.33 -6.51
CA VAL A 93 12.26 2.14 -7.24
C VAL A 93 12.64 3.61 -7.22
N GLU A 94 12.70 4.19 -8.41
CA GLU A 94 12.96 5.62 -8.67
C GLU A 94 11.71 6.32 -9.20
N TYR A 95 10.84 5.59 -9.91
CA TYR A 95 9.59 6.09 -10.46
C TYR A 95 8.49 5.04 -10.44
N ILE A 96 7.32 5.43 -9.92
CA ILE A 96 6.07 4.67 -9.96
C ILE A 96 4.92 5.69 -9.97
N PRO A 97 3.89 5.54 -10.83
CA PRO A 97 2.81 6.53 -10.95
C PRO A 97 1.83 6.52 -9.77
N GLY A 98 1.82 5.47 -8.95
CA GLY A 98 1.05 5.47 -7.71
C GLY A 98 1.17 4.16 -6.91
N LEU A 99 0.89 4.27 -5.61
CA LEU A 99 1.02 3.19 -4.65
C LEU A 99 -0.13 3.25 -3.64
N THR A 100 -0.95 2.21 -3.61
CA THR A 100 -2.04 2.06 -2.64
C THR A 100 -1.71 0.89 -1.72
N ILE A 101 -1.59 1.13 -0.41
CA ILE A 101 -1.39 0.09 0.62
C ILE A 101 -2.55 0.17 1.59
N ARG A 102 -3.56 -0.70 1.45
CA ARG A 102 -4.79 -0.61 2.25
C ARG A 102 -5.22 -1.94 2.84
N ASN A 103 -5.66 -1.93 4.09
CA ASN A 103 -6.31 -3.08 4.74
C ASN A 103 -5.46 -4.37 4.76
N ASN A 104 -4.13 -4.26 4.87
CA ASN A 104 -3.27 -5.43 5.04
C ASN A 104 -3.06 -5.68 6.53
N ALA A 105 -3.84 -6.59 7.09
CA ALA A 105 -3.89 -6.81 8.54
C ALA A 105 -2.57 -7.32 9.15
N LEU A 106 -1.76 -8.00 8.34
CA LEU A 106 -0.49 -8.61 8.75
C LEU A 106 0.74 -7.82 8.29
N LEU A 107 0.56 -6.72 7.55
CA LEU A 107 1.69 -5.96 7.01
C LEU A 107 2.42 -5.24 8.12
N GLU A 108 3.64 -5.68 8.39
CA GLU A 108 4.50 -5.18 9.46
C GLU A 108 5.47 -4.13 8.93
N GLN A 109 6.04 -4.36 7.74
CA GLN A 109 7.14 -3.54 7.21
C GLN A 109 6.97 -3.18 5.73
N PHE A 110 7.34 -1.94 5.41
CA PHE A 110 7.48 -1.43 4.05
C PHE A 110 8.84 -0.73 3.89
N ARG A 111 9.58 -1.11 2.85
CA ARG A 111 10.90 -0.54 2.54
C ARG A 111 10.98 0.00 1.13
N ILE A 112 11.44 1.25 1.02
CA ILE A 112 11.77 1.93 -0.23
C ILE A 112 12.98 2.84 0.00
N LEU A 113 13.78 3.11 -1.02
CA LEU A 113 14.88 4.05 -0.91
C LEU A 113 14.37 5.47 -0.66
N LYS A 114 14.79 6.08 0.46
CA LYS A 114 14.57 7.50 0.79
C LYS A 114 15.45 8.45 -0.04
N ARG A 115 15.62 8.19 -1.33
CA ARG A 115 16.39 9.03 -2.25
C ARG A 115 15.50 9.84 -3.18
N TYR A 116 14.24 9.41 -3.33
CA TYR A 116 13.28 10.01 -4.24
C TYR A 116 12.06 10.45 -3.45
N GLN A 117 11.56 11.63 -3.79
CA GLN A 117 10.26 12.14 -3.38
C GLN A 117 9.45 12.34 -4.65
N PHE A 118 8.18 11.95 -4.63
CA PHE A 118 7.27 12.28 -5.71
C PHE A 118 6.97 13.76 -5.67
N ASP A 119 7.62 14.50 -6.56
CA ASP A 119 7.23 15.86 -6.87
C ASP A 119 5.97 15.80 -7.75
N ARG A 120 4.82 16.06 -7.12
CA ARG A 120 3.51 16.12 -7.80
C ARG A 120 3.46 17.17 -8.92
N THR A 121 4.37 18.14 -8.92
CA THR A 121 4.45 19.18 -9.95
C THR A 121 5.21 18.74 -11.19
N VAL A 122 6.09 17.74 -11.07
CA VAL A 122 6.98 17.25 -12.14
C VAL A 122 6.51 15.92 -12.72
N PHE A 123 5.99 15.02 -11.87
CA PHE A 123 5.71 13.63 -12.23
C PHE A 123 4.21 13.31 -12.38
N GLY A 124 3.36 14.35 -12.45
CA GLY A 124 1.90 14.21 -12.41
C GLY A 124 1.41 13.92 -10.99
N PRO A 125 0.10 13.71 -10.77
CA PRO A 125 -0.43 13.39 -9.45
C PRO A 125 -0.02 11.96 -9.09
N THR A 126 1.23 11.73 -8.71
CA THR A 126 1.60 10.46 -8.08
C THR A 126 0.84 10.38 -6.76
N VAL A 127 -0.03 9.38 -6.65
CA VAL A 127 -0.86 9.18 -5.47
C VAL A 127 -0.27 8.04 -4.66
N VAL A 128 0.09 8.36 -3.41
CA VAL A 128 0.33 7.37 -2.38
C VAL A 128 -0.87 7.40 -1.45
N THR A 129 -1.51 6.25 -1.24
CA THR A 129 -2.61 6.10 -0.28
C THR A 129 -2.30 4.97 0.67
N VAL A 130 -2.32 5.25 1.97
CA VAL A 130 -2.01 4.28 3.03
C VAL A 130 -3.03 4.42 4.14
N ASP A 131 -3.80 3.37 4.39
CA ASP A 131 -4.72 3.28 5.54
C ASP A 131 -5.02 1.81 5.88
N GLY A 132 -5.69 1.55 7.01
CA GLY A 132 -6.15 0.20 7.34
C GLY A 132 -5.06 -0.85 7.65
N ASN A 133 -3.77 -0.48 7.66
CA ASN A 133 -2.66 -1.41 7.94
C ASN A 133 -2.32 -1.38 9.44
N LYS A 134 -2.93 -2.28 10.23
CA LYS A 134 -2.84 -2.28 11.70
C LYS A 134 -1.44 -2.51 12.26
N MET A 135 -0.65 -3.37 11.62
CA MET A 135 0.66 -3.80 12.10
C MET A 135 1.83 -2.98 11.53
N LEU A 136 1.56 -2.03 10.63
CA LEU A 136 2.60 -1.30 9.90
C LEU A 136 3.36 -0.36 10.83
N ASP A 137 4.67 -0.54 10.90
CA ASP A 137 5.52 0.18 11.86
C ASP A 137 5.74 1.67 11.52
N ASP A 138 6.23 2.42 12.51
CA ASP A 138 6.44 3.86 12.38
C ASP A 138 7.59 4.23 11.41
N GLU A 139 8.58 3.35 11.25
CA GLU A 139 9.66 3.55 10.29
C GLU A 139 9.13 3.50 8.86
N SER A 140 8.30 2.51 8.56
CA SER A 140 7.60 2.30 7.29
C SER A 140 6.68 3.47 6.99
N MET A 141 5.89 3.93 7.97
CA MET A 141 5.07 5.13 7.85
C MET A 141 5.93 6.37 7.54
N GLY A 142 7.11 6.48 8.14
CA GLY A 142 8.08 7.52 7.84
C GLY A 142 8.61 7.45 6.40
N CYS A 143 8.93 6.25 5.91
CA CYS A 143 9.33 6.02 4.51
C CYS A 143 8.24 6.47 3.53
N LEU A 144 6.98 6.07 3.79
CA LEU A 144 5.84 6.41 2.94
C LEU A 144 5.59 7.93 2.92
N ARG A 145 5.66 8.61 4.07
CA ARG A 145 5.51 10.08 4.13
C ARG A 145 6.65 10.83 3.45
N TYR A 146 7.87 10.29 3.52
CA TYR A 146 9.00 10.86 2.80
C TYR A 146 8.77 10.78 1.29
N LEU A 147 8.22 9.65 0.82
CA LEU A 147 7.93 9.44 -0.59
C LEU A 147 6.91 10.45 -1.13
N CYS A 148 5.92 10.86 -0.32
CA CYS A 148 4.97 11.89 -0.71
C CYS A 148 4.42 12.66 0.51
N SER A 149 4.86 13.91 0.68
CA SER A 149 4.50 14.72 1.85
C SER A 149 3.04 15.19 1.90
N TYR A 150 2.35 15.22 0.75
CA TYR A 150 0.95 15.69 0.64
C TYR A 150 -0.04 14.57 0.29
N CYS A 151 0.34 13.33 0.59
CA CYS A 151 -0.44 12.13 0.29
C CYS A 151 -1.29 11.66 1.48
N ASP A 152 -2.34 10.90 1.18
CA ASP A 152 -3.26 10.32 2.16
C ASP A 152 -2.60 9.13 2.87
N ILE A 153 -1.75 9.42 3.85
CA ILE A 153 -0.94 8.44 4.59
C ILE A 153 -1.32 8.47 6.07
N PHE A 154 -2.24 7.59 6.43
CA PHE A 154 -2.87 7.55 7.74
C PHE A 154 -2.40 6.33 8.53
N LYS A 155 -1.91 6.58 9.75
CA LYS A 155 -1.58 5.50 10.69
C LYS A 155 -2.89 4.85 11.13
N TRP A 156 -2.90 3.52 11.24
CA TRP A 156 -4.06 2.81 11.72
C TRP A 156 -4.45 3.27 13.13
N SER A 157 -5.76 3.43 13.33
CA SER A 157 -6.41 3.57 14.62
C SER A 157 -7.85 3.08 14.46
N THR A 158 -8.53 2.80 15.57
CA THR A 158 -9.95 2.43 15.54
C THR A 158 -10.80 3.45 14.79
N CYS A 159 -10.50 4.75 14.94
CA CYS A 159 -11.24 5.81 14.26
C CYS A 159 -10.85 5.98 12.78
N ALA A 160 -9.67 5.52 12.36
CA ALA A 160 -9.26 5.51 10.96
C ALA A 160 -9.78 4.27 10.19
N SER A 161 -10.61 3.45 10.82
CA SER A 161 -11.25 2.26 10.24
C SER A 161 -12.54 1.93 11.03
N LEU A 162 -13.48 2.87 11.04
CA LEU A 162 -14.72 2.79 11.80
C LEU A 162 -15.69 1.78 11.20
N GLU A 163 -16.21 0.90 12.04
CA GLU A 163 -17.38 0.07 11.75
C GLU A 163 -18.66 0.85 12.10
N VAL A 164 -19.77 0.57 11.41
CA VAL A 164 -21.04 1.30 11.59
C VAL A 164 -21.57 1.11 13.01
N GLU A 165 -21.37 -0.08 13.57
CA GLU A 165 -21.77 -0.45 14.92
C GLU A 165 -21.10 0.45 15.97
N GLN A 166 -19.86 0.88 15.73
CA GLN A 166 -19.08 1.73 16.64
C GLN A 166 -19.59 3.17 16.73
N THR A 167 -20.49 3.58 15.84
CA THR A 167 -21.04 4.94 15.81
C THR A 167 -22.48 5.03 16.30
N THR A 168 -23.09 3.89 16.64
CA THR A 168 -24.47 3.81 17.13
C THR A 168 -24.64 4.44 18.51
N ASN A 169 -23.66 4.30 19.39
CA ASN A 169 -23.59 4.99 20.67
C ASN A 169 -22.66 6.21 20.55
N VAL A 170 -23.24 7.40 20.40
CA VAL A 170 -22.49 8.63 20.14
C VAL A 170 -21.54 9.02 21.28
N VAL A 171 -21.87 8.67 22.53
CA VAL A 171 -21.02 8.95 23.70
C VAL A 171 -19.79 8.06 23.68
N GLU A 172 -19.96 6.76 23.42
CA GLU A 172 -18.84 5.81 23.28
C GLU A 172 -17.96 6.14 22.08
N PHE A 173 -18.59 6.51 20.95
CA PHE A 173 -17.88 7.02 19.77
C PHE A 173 -17.02 8.23 20.13
N ALA A 174 -17.58 9.21 20.84
CA ALA A 174 -16.86 10.43 21.19
C ALA A 174 -15.67 10.14 22.11
N GLN A 175 -15.84 9.25 23.09
CA GLN A 175 -14.75 8.81 23.97
C GLN A 175 -13.64 8.09 23.20
N MET A 176 -14.00 7.27 22.20
CA MET A 176 -13.04 6.53 21.37
C MET A 176 -12.25 7.45 20.43
N CYS A 177 -12.92 8.46 19.86
CA CYS A 177 -12.40 9.26 18.75
C CYS A 177 -11.99 10.68 19.07
N SER A 178 -12.27 11.17 20.30
CA SER A 178 -11.73 12.44 20.77
C SER A 178 -10.20 12.48 20.66
N GLY A 179 -9.67 13.59 20.16
CA GLY A 179 -8.24 13.80 19.94
C GLY A 179 -7.62 13.01 18.78
N LYS A 180 -8.38 12.16 18.08
CA LYS A 180 -7.91 11.49 16.86
C LYS A 180 -8.01 12.44 15.66
N ARG A 181 -7.04 12.37 14.76
CA ARG A 181 -6.94 13.29 13.60
C ARG A 181 -7.68 12.81 12.36
N VAL A 182 -7.93 11.50 12.27
CA VAL A 182 -8.46 10.83 11.08
C VAL A 182 -9.63 10.00 11.52
N TRP A 183 -10.80 10.32 10.98
CA TRP A 183 -11.98 9.47 11.02
C TRP A 183 -12.25 8.95 9.63
N LYS A 184 -12.50 7.65 9.51
CA LYS A 184 -12.77 7.05 8.21
C LYS A 184 -13.60 5.79 8.38
N PRO A 185 -14.70 5.63 7.62
CA PRO A 185 -15.43 4.37 7.60
C PRO A 185 -14.55 3.25 7.02
N GLN A 186 -14.74 2.04 7.53
CA GLN A 186 -14.17 0.85 6.95
C GLN A 186 -14.84 0.55 5.60
N GLY A 187 -14.02 0.33 4.56
CA GLY A 187 -14.51 0.02 3.22
C GLY A 187 -15.24 1.19 2.58
N SER A 188 -16.47 0.93 2.11
CA SER A 188 -17.36 1.92 1.46
C SER A 188 -18.57 2.26 2.32
N ALA A 189 -18.53 1.95 3.62
CA ALA A 189 -19.64 2.26 4.52
C ALA A 189 -19.84 3.77 4.62
N VAL A 190 -21.10 4.18 4.77
CA VAL A 190 -21.46 5.55 5.16
C VAL A 190 -21.81 5.50 6.64
N ILE A 191 -21.18 6.38 7.41
CA ILE A 191 -21.38 6.48 8.85
C ILE A 191 -22.17 7.74 9.12
N GLU A 192 -23.31 7.59 9.78
CA GLU A 192 -24.12 8.68 10.30
C GLU A 192 -23.96 8.75 11.82
N ILE A 193 -23.64 9.93 12.32
CA ILE A 193 -23.40 10.18 13.74
C ILE A 193 -24.45 11.18 14.22
N ASP A 194 -25.39 10.73 15.04
CA ASP A 194 -26.38 11.61 15.66
C ASP A 194 -25.80 12.27 16.92
N ILE A 195 -25.34 13.52 16.76
CA ILE A 195 -24.78 14.33 17.85
C ILE A 195 -25.83 15.11 18.64
N SER A 196 -27.12 14.98 18.33
CA SER A 196 -28.19 15.78 18.95
C SER A 196 -28.32 15.60 20.47
N SER A 197 -27.80 14.48 20.99
CA SER A 197 -27.78 14.16 22.42
C SER A 197 -26.49 14.53 23.14
N LEU A 198 -25.47 15.05 22.43
CA LEU A 198 -24.20 15.46 23.02
C LEU A 198 -24.24 16.89 23.55
N GLU A 199 -23.56 17.13 24.66
CA GLU A 199 -23.29 18.49 25.15
C GLU A 199 -22.27 19.21 24.27
N GLN A 200 -22.37 20.53 24.17
CA GLN A 200 -21.51 21.34 23.30
C GLN A 200 -20.01 21.14 23.60
N GLU A 201 -19.64 21.01 24.89
CA GLU A 201 -18.25 20.78 25.29
C GLU A 201 -17.69 19.48 24.70
N ILE A 202 -18.50 18.41 24.68
CA ILE A 202 -18.12 17.12 24.09
C ILE A 202 -17.97 17.26 22.58
N ILE A 203 -18.88 17.97 21.92
CA ILE A 203 -18.81 18.24 20.47
C ILE A 203 -17.52 19.00 20.14
N ASP A 204 -17.22 20.06 20.88
CA ASP A 204 -16.02 20.87 20.68
C ASP A 204 -14.75 20.02 20.85
N GLU A 205 -14.69 19.18 21.89
CA GLU A 205 -13.56 18.29 22.13
C GLU A 205 -13.40 17.25 21.03
N LEU A 206 -14.52 16.64 20.63
CA LEU A 206 -14.64 15.60 19.62
C LEU A 206 -14.05 16.09 18.28
N PHE A 207 -14.42 17.28 17.82
CA PHE A 207 -13.95 17.82 16.54
C PHE A 207 -12.64 18.63 16.61
N ARG A 208 -12.12 18.92 17.81
CA ARG A 208 -10.95 19.81 18.02
C ARG A 208 -9.71 19.42 17.20
N SER A 209 -9.47 18.13 17.03
CA SER A 209 -8.21 17.61 16.44
C SER A 209 -8.39 17.00 15.06
N VAL A 210 -9.61 16.88 14.57
CA VAL A 210 -9.91 16.17 13.33
C VAL A 210 -9.47 17.00 12.12
N THR A 211 -8.75 16.35 11.21
CA THR A 211 -8.27 16.96 9.97
C THR A 211 -8.73 16.22 8.72
N TYR A 212 -9.35 15.05 8.90
CA TYR A 212 -9.85 14.20 7.82
C TYR A 212 -11.05 13.38 8.34
N ILE A 213 -12.18 13.45 7.62
CA ILE A 213 -13.43 12.67 7.82
C ILE A 213 -13.89 12.15 6.47
#